data_AF-A0A9K3PVH6-F1
#
_entry.id   AF-A0A9K3PVH6-F1
#
_cell.length_a   1.000
_cell.length_b   1.000
_cell.length_c   1.000
_cell.angle_alpha   90.00
_cell.angle_beta   90.00
_cell.angle_gamma   90.00
#
_symmetry.space_group_name_H-M   'P 1'
#
loop_
_entity.id
_entity.type
_entity.pdbx_description
1 polymer ?
#
loop_
_entity_poly.entity_id
_entity_poly.type
_entity_poly.pdbx_seq_one_letter_code
_entity_poly.pdbx_strand_id
1 'polypeptide(L)'
;MAEETVNINPDGSTTFEGGAGAGTGGEESTMPPVADTPGMDEETIQQVVKGTDPAIYLLLAVVLIGFLYFLYTRKARADAEDEFFASLEEEKFNLQLPEEVDEYYTVKEKLIKAGWKPGTVPESKEAAQNGPHRVIASALMKRAMADIPLVTHIQKESAGMNKLYSQSMCSVSQWRSYQAAEAMVSSEVDEVRAEADEIEPGWSQHIWRQAMQYHTMMKQKHELEQKQAAEQAAKRREIEQRVNEAKMKQMSSEDKEAAAERAAQELLQAEERERESKKSFSSGGATAMKKGFLDSKKKKK
;
A
#
# COMPACT_ATOMS: atom_id res chain seq x y z
N MET A 1 14.58 15.90 48.89
CA MET A 1 14.81 15.51 47.49
C MET A 1 15.52 16.68 46.85
N ALA A 2 16.84 16.59 46.70
CA ALA A 2 17.63 17.62 46.03
C ALA A 2 17.72 17.21 44.56
N GLU A 3 17.33 18.11 43.67
CA GLU A 3 17.37 17.92 42.22
C GLU A 3 18.81 18.03 41.74
N GLU A 4 19.30 16.97 41.12
CA GLU A 4 20.65 16.86 40.58
C GLU A 4 20.62 17.32 39.12
N THR A 5 21.05 18.55 38.86
CA THR A 5 21.09 19.12 37.51
C THR A 5 22.45 18.84 36.88
N VAL A 6 22.47 17.98 35.85
CA VAL A 6 23.65 17.72 35.03
C VAL A 6 23.83 18.87 34.04
N ASN A 7 24.93 19.62 34.18
CA ASN A 7 25.28 20.69 33.24
C ASN A 7 26.26 20.12 32.20
N ILE A 8 25.88 20.16 30.92
CA ILE A 8 26.68 19.65 29.80
C ILE A 8 27.40 20.82 29.15
N ASN A 9 28.73 20.78 29.13
CA ASN A 9 29.54 21.80 28.47
C ASN A 9 29.48 21.65 26.94
N PRO A 10 29.69 22.73 26.17
CA PRO A 10 29.63 22.72 24.70
C PRO A 10 30.71 21.86 24.01
N ASP A 11 31.69 21.33 24.76
CA ASP A 11 32.70 20.38 24.29
C ASP A 11 32.30 18.91 24.52
N GLY A 12 31.10 18.65 25.03
CA GLY A 12 30.60 17.31 25.33
C GLY A 12 31.16 16.69 26.62
N SER A 13 31.95 17.44 27.40
CA SER A 13 32.36 17.00 28.72
C SER A 13 31.23 17.24 29.74
N THR A 14 30.98 16.24 30.59
CA THR A 14 30.11 16.38 31.75
C THR A 14 30.98 16.59 32.98
N THR A 15 30.74 17.67 33.73
CA THR A 15 31.43 17.93 35.01
C THR A 15 30.41 17.74 36.13
N PHE A 16 30.72 16.84 37.07
CA PHE A 16 29.86 16.53 38.20
C PHE A 16 30.38 17.26 39.44
N GLU A 17 29.63 18.25 39.93
CA GLU A 17 29.94 18.93 41.19
C GLU A 17 29.14 18.30 42.35
N GLY A 18 29.80 17.51 43.20
CA GLY A 18 29.24 17.19 44.52
C GLY A 18 29.82 15.94 45.19
N GLY A 19 30.70 16.13 46.19
CA GLY A 19 30.97 15.09 47.21
C GLY A 19 32.41 15.05 47.73
N ALA A 20 32.69 15.81 48.79
CA ALA A 20 33.97 15.88 49.47
C ALA A 20 34.37 14.55 50.16
N GLY A 21 35.65 14.15 50.05
CA GLY A 21 36.19 13.07 50.87
C GLY A 21 37.57 12.54 50.47
N ALA A 22 38.61 13.29 50.84
CA ALA A 22 39.95 12.81 51.24
C ALA A 22 40.73 11.81 50.34
N GLY A 23 41.80 12.35 49.74
CA GLY A 23 43.13 11.78 49.94
C GLY A 23 43.88 11.28 48.71
N THR A 24 45.18 11.60 48.73
CA THR A 24 46.31 10.95 48.05
C THR A 24 46.69 11.42 46.64
N GLY A 25 47.90 11.97 46.58
CA GLY A 25 48.90 11.61 45.56
C GLY A 25 48.76 12.32 44.23
N GLY A 26 49.46 13.45 44.09
CA GLY A 26 49.88 13.89 42.76
C GLY A 26 50.91 12.91 42.23
N GLU A 27 50.60 12.26 41.11
CA GLU A 27 51.60 11.64 40.24
C GLU A 27 51.24 11.96 38.78
N GLU A 28 52.23 12.60 38.16
CA GLU A 28 52.40 12.90 36.76
C GLU A 28 52.21 11.64 35.92
N SER A 29 51.09 11.53 35.20
CA SER A 29 50.84 10.40 34.29
C SER A 29 51.63 10.61 32.99
N THR A 30 52.93 10.40 33.12
CA THR A 30 53.82 10.00 32.04
C THR A 30 53.22 8.73 31.45
N MET A 31 52.78 8.77 30.18
CA MET A 31 52.43 7.55 29.46
C MET A 31 53.59 6.56 29.58
N PRO A 32 53.37 5.35 30.11
CA PRO A 32 54.36 4.31 29.91
C PRO A 32 54.49 4.09 28.40
N PRO A 33 55.71 3.87 27.89
CA PRO A 33 55.86 3.43 26.50
C PRO A 33 55.01 2.17 26.34
N VAL A 34 54.31 2.09 25.21
CA VAL A 34 53.63 0.87 24.77
C VAL A 34 54.66 -0.24 24.81
N ALA A 35 54.66 -0.99 25.91
CA ALA A 35 55.35 -2.25 25.97
C ALA A 35 54.66 -3.09 24.93
N ASP A 36 55.42 -3.46 23.90
CA ASP A 36 55.03 -4.47 22.93
C ASP A 36 54.24 -5.54 23.67
N THR A 37 52.99 -5.72 23.25
CA THR A 37 52.25 -6.92 23.62
C THR A 37 53.20 -8.06 23.31
N PRO A 38 53.67 -8.86 24.30
CA PRO A 38 54.56 -9.96 23.98
C PRO A 38 53.72 -10.85 23.08
N GLY A 39 53.99 -10.76 21.78
CA GLY A 39 53.49 -11.72 20.82
C GLY A 39 53.87 -13.05 21.40
N MET A 40 52.89 -13.93 21.59
CA MET A 40 53.16 -15.32 21.89
C MET A 40 54.19 -15.79 20.86
N ASP A 41 55.41 -15.86 21.32
CA ASP A 41 56.57 -16.34 20.64
C ASP A 41 56.27 -17.77 20.20
N GLU A 42 56.63 -18.10 18.96
CA GLU A 42 56.33 -19.41 18.35
C GLU A 42 56.84 -20.58 19.23
N GLU A 43 57.84 -20.32 20.07
CA GLU A 43 58.39 -21.25 21.06
C GLU A 43 57.49 -21.46 22.30
N THR A 44 56.79 -20.43 22.80
CA THR A 44 55.85 -20.59 23.94
C THR A 44 54.58 -21.32 23.51
N ILE A 45 54.09 -21.08 22.29
CA ILE A 45 53.00 -21.86 21.68
C ILE A 45 53.43 -23.33 21.55
N GLN A 46 54.65 -23.59 21.08
CA GLN A 46 55.17 -24.96 20.96
C GLN A 46 55.38 -25.67 22.30
N GLN A 47 55.76 -24.96 23.37
CA GLN A 47 55.88 -25.54 24.71
C GLN A 47 54.51 -25.87 25.32
N VAL A 48 53.52 -24.99 25.15
CA VAL A 48 52.14 -25.24 25.60
C VAL A 48 51.56 -26.44 24.83
N VAL A 49 51.82 -26.56 23.54
CA VAL A 49 51.35 -27.69 22.72
C VAL A 49 52.02 -29.02 23.10
N LYS A 50 53.29 -29.00 23.53
CA LYS A 50 54.02 -30.22 23.94
C LYS A 50 53.65 -30.72 25.35
N GLY A 51 53.11 -29.85 26.22
CA GLY A 51 52.75 -30.19 27.61
C GLY A 51 51.26 -30.46 27.85
N THR A 52 50.41 -30.21 26.86
CA THR A 52 48.95 -30.33 27.01
C THR A 52 48.50 -31.73 26.60
N ASP A 53 47.81 -32.43 27.52
CA ASP A 53 47.26 -33.77 27.27
C ASP A 53 46.34 -33.74 26.03
N PRO A 54 46.50 -34.66 25.05
CA PRO A 54 45.58 -34.79 23.91
C PRO A 54 44.10 -34.84 24.30
N ALA A 55 43.77 -35.30 25.51
CA ALA A 55 42.41 -35.28 26.05
C ALA A 55 41.84 -33.86 26.22
N ILE A 56 42.66 -32.86 26.54
CA ILE A 56 42.24 -31.46 26.71
C ILE A 56 41.83 -30.86 25.36
N TYR A 57 42.56 -31.19 24.29
CA TYR A 57 42.19 -30.77 22.93
C TYR A 57 40.86 -31.40 22.49
N LEU A 58 40.62 -32.67 22.82
CA LEU A 58 39.33 -33.31 22.54
C LEU A 58 38.19 -32.68 23.35
N LEU A 59 38.42 -32.34 24.62
CA LEU A 59 37.43 -31.67 25.46
C LEU A 59 37.08 -30.28 24.89
N LEU A 60 38.09 -29.49 24.52
CA LEU A 60 37.88 -28.20 23.88
C LEU A 60 37.14 -28.33 22.53
N ALA A 61 37.47 -29.34 21.72
CA ALA A 61 36.76 -29.60 20.47
C ALA A 61 35.29 -29.96 20.71
N VAL A 62 34.98 -30.79 21.72
CA VAL A 62 33.59 -31.15 22.08
C VAL A 62 32.82 -29.94 22.61
N VAL A 63 33.45 -29.10 23.43
CA VAL A 63 32.82 -27.85 23.91
C VAL A 63 32.56 -26.89 22.75
N LEU A 64 33.49 -26.76 21.81
CA LEU A 64 33.35 -25.89 20.65
C LEU A 64 32.26 -26.41 19.70
N ILE A 65 32.22 -27.72 19.43
CA ILE A 65 31.15 -28.36 18.64
C ILE A 65 29.79 -28.23 19.35
N GLY A 66 29.75 -28.45 20.67
CA GLY A 66 28.54 -28.28 21.47
C GLY A 66 28.03 -26.84 21.48
N PHE A 67 28.94 -25.86 21.55
CA PHE A 67 28.63 -24.44 21.46
C PHE A 67 28.11 -24.05 20.07
N LEU A 68 28.76 -24.53 19.00
CA LEU A 68 28.28 -24.32 17.63
C LEU A 68 26.92 -24.98 17.39
N TYR A 69 26.69 -26.19 17.90
CA TYR A 69 25.40 -26.87 17.83
C TYR A 69 24.32 -26.12 18.63
N PHE A 70 24.66 -25.59 19.80
CA PHE A 70 23.77 -24.74 20.58
C PHE A 70 23.41 -23.44 19.84
N LEU A 71 24.37 -22.79 19.20
CA LEU A 71 24.11 -21.60 18.37
C LEU A 71 23.26 -21.95 17.15
N TYR A 72 23.51 -23.09 16.49
CA TYR A 72 22.73 -23.56 15.35
C TYR A 72 21.29 -23.87 15.74
N THR A 73 21.07 -24.61 16.83
CA THR A 73 19.72 -24.94 17.32
C THR A 73 18.98 -23.71 17.84
N ARG A 74 19.70 -22.75 18.44
CA ARG A 74 19.12 -21.45 18.82
C ARG A 74 18.71 -20.63 17.60
N LYS A 75 19.54 -20.59 16.56
CA LYS A 75 19.22 -19.90 15.30
C LYS A 75 18.04 -20.56 14.58
N ALA A 76 18.03 -21.89 14.49
CA ALA A 76 16.95 -22.64 13.85
C ALA A 76 15.58 -22.43 14.52
N ARG A 77 15.53 -22.25 15.85
CA ARG A 77 14.29 -21.89 16.54
C ARG A 77 13.84 -20.47 16.23
N ALA A 78 14.76 -19.51 16.17
CA ALA A 78 14.45 -18.13 15.82
C ALA A 78 13.92 -18.02 14.38
N ASP A 79 14.55 -18.72 13.43
CA ASP A 79 14.13 -18.72 12.02
C ASP A 79 12.73 -19.37 11.87
N ALA A 80 12.39 -20.40 12.66
CA ALA A 80 11.06 -21.04 12.63
C ALA A 80 9.95 -20.17 13.24
N GLU A 81 10.25 -19.38 14.29
CA GLU A 81 9.33 -18.39 14.84
C GLU A 81 9.06 -17.28 13.80
N ASP A 82 10.12 -16.75 13.18
CA ASP A 82 10.00 -15.72 12.14
C ASP A 82 9.20 -16.21 10.91
N GLU A 83 9.36 -17.46 10.47
CA GLU A 83 8.60 -18.04 9.35
C GLU A 83 7.10 -18.18 9.67
N PHE A 84 6.76 -18.57 10.91
CA PHE A 84 5.37 -18.63 11.38
C PHE A 84 4.71 -17.25 11.32
N PHE A 85 5.38 -16.21 11.82
CA PHE A 85 4.86 -14.84 11.78
C PHE A 85 4.82 -14.27 10.36
N ALA A 86 5.83 -14.56 9.52
CA ALA A 86 5.85 -14.14 8.12
C ALA A 86 4.68 -14.75 7.31
N SER A 87 4.27 -15.98 7.62
CA SER A 87 3.13 -16.63 6.96
C SER A 87 1.76 -16.04 7.36
N LEU A 88 1.69 -15.41 8.54
CA LEU A 88 0.45 -14.86 9.10
C LEU A 88 0.25 -13.37 8.77
N GLU A 89 1.34 -12.62 8.62
CA GLU A 89 1.31 -11.17 8.41
C GLU A 89 2.13 -10.81 7.17
N GLU A 90 1.48 -10.98 6.02
CA GLU A 90 1.97 -10.59 4.70
C GLU A 90 2.40 -9.10 4.72
N GLU A 91 3.72 -8.85 4.66
CA GLU A 91 4.42 -7.59 4.32
C GLU A 91 3.80 -6.25 4.76
N LYS A 92 3.28 -6.15 5.99
CA LYS A 92 2.55 -4.96 6.45
C LYS A 92 3.34 -3.64 6.41
N PHE A 93 4.68 -3.68 6.37
CA PHE A 93 5.55 -2.50 6.48
C PHE A 93 6.54 -2.31 5.32
N ASN A 94 6.33 -2.96 4.18
CA ASN A 94 7.03 -2.64 2.93
C ASN A 94 6.48 -1.34 2.32
N LEU A 95 6.67 -0.23 3.04
CA LEU A 95 6.28 1.09 2.58
C LEU A 95 7.26 1.57 1.50
N GLN A 96 6.70 1.95 0.36
CA GLN A 96 7.43 2.64 -0.70
C GLN A 96 7.08 4.12 -0.63
N LEU A 97 8.08 4.98 -0.87
CA LEU A 97 7.83 6.41 -0.98
C LEU A 97 6.91 6.68 -2.18
N PRO A 98 6.02 7.68 -2.09
CA PRO A 98 5.15 8.05 -3.20
C PRO A 98 5.92 8.57 -4.42
N GLU A 99 5.37 8.36 -5.63
CA GLU A 99 5.95 8.85 -6.90
C GLU A 99 6.08 10.39 -6.92
N GLU A 100 5.26 11.09 -6.15
CA GLU A 100 5.29 12.54 -6.00
C GLU A 100 6.64 13.08 -5.48
N VAL A 101 7.40 12.25 -4.76
CA VAL A 101 8.77 12.58 -4.34
C VAL A 101 9.67 12.75 -5.57
N ASP A 102 9.64 11.79 -6.49
CA ASP A 102 10.42 11.82 -7.73
C ASP A 102 9.96 12.96 -8.65
N GLU A 103 8.64 13.18 -8.76
CA GLU A 103 8.08 14.30 -9.52
C GLU A 103 8.63 15.63 -9.02
N TYR A 104 8.68 15.84 -7.70
CA TYR A 104 9.21 17.04 -7.10
C TYR A 104 10.68 17.28 -7.47
N TYR A 105 11.55 16.26 -7.39
CA TYR A 105 12.94 16.40 -7.78
C TYR A 105 13.08 16.73 -9.28
N THR A 106 12.26 16.14 -10.15
CA THR A 106 12.28 16.49 -11.58
C THR A 106 11.87 17.96 -11.82
N VAL A 107 10.92 18.49 -11.03
CA VAL A 107 10.51 19.89 -11.09
C VAL A 107 11.61 20.79 -10.55
N LYS A 108 12.23 20.44 -9.42
CA LYS A 108 13.37 21.15 -8.82
C LYS A 108 14.51 21.28 -9.81
N GLU A 109 14.90 20.19 -10.47
CA GLU A 109 15.95 20.22 -11.50
C GLU A 109 15.60 21.11 -12.69
N LYS A 110 14.36 21.05 -13.19
CA LYS A 110 13.91 21.92 -14.30
C LYS A 110 14.00 23.39 -13.93
N LEU A 111 13.65 23.73 -12.68
CA LEU A 111 13.71 25.11 -12.19
C LEU A 111 15.14 25.58 -11.92
N ILE A 112 16.01 24.71 -11.39
CA ILE A 112 17.44 25.01 -11.24
C ILE A 112 18.08 25.25 -12.62
N LYS A 113 17.76 24.42 -13.62
CA LYS A 113 18.18 24.63 -15.02
C LYS A 113 17.65 25.95 -15.59
N ALA A 114 16.47 26.40 -15.16
CA ALA A 114 15.90 27.70 -15.50
C ALA A 114 16.47 28.88 -14.69
N GLY A 115 17.45 28.64 -13.81
CA GLY A 115 18.15 29.67 -13.05
C GLY A 115 17.56 29.98 -11.66
N TRP A 116 16.61 29.17 -11.17
CA TRP A 116 16.11 29.31 -9.80
C TRP A 116 17.18 28.87 -8.78
N LYS A 117 17.28 29.61 -7.67
CA LYS A 117 18.20 29.31 -6.57
C LYS A 117 17.42 29.14 -5.27
N PRO A 118 17.77 28.14 -4.43
CA PRO A 118 17.24 28.02 -3.08
C PRO A 118 17.47 29.31 -2.27
N GLY A 119 16.52 29.68 -1.42
CA GLY A 119 16.58 30.85 -0.55
C GLY A 119 16.30 32.20 -1.21
N THR A 120 15.98 32.26 -2.52
CA THR A 120 15.58 33.53 -3.15
C THR A 120 14.11 33.82 -2.84
N VAL A 121 13.87 34.82 -2.00
CA VAL A 121 12.53 35.37 -1.77
C VAL A 121 12.08 36.10 -3.05
N PRO A 122 10.84 35.88 -3.54
CA PRO A 122 10.37 36.55 -4.74
C PRO A 122 10.36 38.07 -4.56
N GLU A 123 10.98 38.81 -5.49
CA GLU A 123 11.13 40.27 -5.44
C GLU A 123 9.78 41.03 -5.53
N SER A 124 8.72 40.39 -6.08
CA SER A 124 7.38 40.97 -6.19
C SER A 124 6.27 39.95 -5.95
N LYS A 125 5.09 40.42 -5.52
CA LYS A 125 3.90 39.58 -5.30
C LYS A 125 3.41 38.88 -6.58
N GLU A 126 3.67 39.46 -7.74
CA GLU A 126 3.30 38.88 -9.05
C GLU A 126 4.27 37.74 -9.44
N ALA A 127 5.57 37.94 -9.18
CA ALA A 127 6.57 36.88 -9.31
C ALA A 127 6.33 35.75 -8.30
N ALA A 128 5.80 36.05 -7.12
CA ALA A 128 5.37 35.04 -6.16
C ALA A 128 4.12 34.25 -6.62
N GLN A 129 3.23 34.86 -7.42
CA GLN A 129 2.00 34.20 -7.87
C GLN A 129 2.15 33.38 -9.15
N ASN A 130 3.03 33.73 -10.08
CA ASN A 130 3.18 32.98 -11.34
C ASN A 130 4.62 32.56 -11.64
N GLY A 131 5.55 32.81 -10.72
CA GLY A 131 6.95 32.50 -10.91
C GLY A 131 7.36 31.10 -10.47
N PRO A 132 8.65 30.76 -10.68
CA PRO A 132 9.27 29.51 -10.25
C PRO A 132 9.01 29.14 -8.79
N HIS A 133 8.95 30.13 -7.91
CA HIS A 133 8.71 29.97 -6.47
C HIS A 133 7.36 29.28 -6.17
N ARG A 134 6.28 29.68 -6.84
CA ARG A 134 4.98 29.01 -6.69
C ARG A 134 5.00 27.58 -7.23
N VAL A 135 5.70 27.35 -8.34
CA VAL A 135 5.75 26.03 -8.97
C VAL A 135 6.44 25.04 -8.04
N ILE A 136 7.61 25.38 -7.50
CA ILE A 136 8.32 24.52 -6.55
C ILE A 136 7.53 24.35 -5.24
N ALA A 137 6.94 25.43 -4.70
CA ALA A 137 6.11 25.36 -3.49
C ALA A 137 4.88 24.45 -3.70
N SER A 138 4.23 24.54 -4.87
CA SER A 138 3.09 23.67 -5.18
C SER A 138 3.49 22.22 -5.37
N ALA A 139 4.68 21.95 -5.92
CA ALA A 139 5.21 20.59 -6.05
C ALA A 139 5.56 20.00 -4.67
N LEU A 140 6.21 20.77 -3.79
CA LEU A 140 6.50 20.33 -2.42
C LEU A 140 5.21 20.08 -1.62
N MET A 141 4.19 20.93 -1.79
CA MET A 141 2.89 20.73 -1.16
C MET A 141 2.22 19.42 -1.63
N LYS A 142 2.37 19.04 -2.91
CA LYS A 142 1.85 17.75 -3.41
C LYS A 142 2.59 16.56 -2.80
N ARG A 143 3.93 16.62 -2.71
CA ARG A 143 4.77 15.63 -2.01
C ARG A 143 4.28 15.44 -0.57
N ALA A 144 4.23 16.53 0.21
CA ALA A 144 3.74 16.50 1.59
C ALA A 144 2.30 15.96 1.72
N MET A 145 1.43 16.21 0.73
CA MET A 145 0.07 15.67 0.72
C MET A 145 0.01 14.16 0.49
N ALA A 146 0.92 13.61 -0.31
CA ALA A 146 1.06 12.19 -0.58
C ALA A 146 1.66 11.43 0.60
N ASP A 147 2.50 12.09 1.41
CA ASP A 147 3.11 11.50 2.61
C ASP A 147 2.14 11.38 3.79
N ILE A 148 1.09 12.20 3.85
CA ILE A 148 0.13 12.22 4.98
C ILE A 148 -0.48 10.85 5.29
N PRO A 149 -0.98 10.08 4.30
CA PRO A 149 -1.44 8.72 4.54
C PRO A 149 -0.39 7.82 5.20
N LEU A 150 0.88 7.90 4.77
CA LEU A 150 1.99 7.12 5.32
C LEU A 150 2.28 7.52 6.76
N VAL A 151 2.45 8.83 7.01
CA VAL A 151 2.65 9.40 8.35
C VAL A 151 1.50 9.00 9.29
N THR A 152 0.26 9.13 8.82
CA THR A 152 -0.94 8.77 9.58
C THR A 152 -0.99 7.27 9.88
N HIS A 153 -0.54 6.43 8.95
CA HIS A 153 -0.49 4.99 9.13
C HIS A 153 0.53 4.60 10.21
N ILE A 154 1.77 5.11 10.13
CA ILE A 154 2.81 4.86 11.13
C ILE A 154 2.38 5.37 12.51
N GLN A 155 1.82 6.57 12.62
CA GLN A 155 1.34 7.11 13.90
C GLN A 155 0.24 6.26 14.54
N LYS A 156 -0.66 5.68 13.74
CA LYS A 156 -1.72 4.78 14.23
C LYS A 156 -1.16 3.44 14.70
N GLU A 157 -0.19 2.89 13.96
CA GLU A 157 0.41 1.58 14.25
C GLU A 157 1.41 1.65 15.42
N SER A 158 2.06 2.80 15.65
CA SER A 158 3.11 3.00 16.66
C SER A 158 2.74 2.47 18.06
N ALA A 159 1.59 2.88 18.61
CA ALA A 159 1.19 2.45 19.95
C ALA A 159 0.86 0.95 20.01
N GLY A 160 0.26 0.40 18.94
CA GLY A 160 -0.06 -1.01 18.83
C GLY A 160 1.20 -1.88 18.74
N MET A 161 2.14 -1.46 17.90
CA MET A 161 3.36 -2.22 17.63
C MET A 161 4.30 -2.23 18.85
N ASN A 162 4.46 -1.10 19.53
CA ASN A 162 5.22 -1.04 20.80
C ASN A 162 4.64 -1.99 21.86
N LYS A 163 3.29 -2.08 21.95
CA LYS A 163 2.62 -3.00 22.87
C LYS A 163 2.82 -4.46 22.47
N LEU A 164 2.70 -4.80 21.18
CA LEU A 164 2.92 -6.16 20.70
C LEU A 164 4.36 -6.62 20.94
N TYR A 165 5.35 -5.75 20.72
CA TYR A 165 6.75 -6.07 20.96
C TYR A 165 7.06 -6.28 22.45
N SER A 166 6.60 -5.39 23.32
CA SER A 166 6.77 -5.54 24.78
C SER A 166 6.08 -6.79 25.37
N GLN A 167 5.06 -7.32 24.71
CA GLN A 167 4.36 -8.54 25.10
C GLN A 167 4.89 -9.79 24.38
N SER A 168 5.95 -9.67 23.58
CA SER A 168 6.50 -10.75 22.74
C SER A 168 5.45 -11.38 21.81
N MET A 169 4.48 -10.59 21.36
CA MET A 169 3.38 -11.00 20.47
C MET A 169 3.64 -10.66 19.00
N CYS A 170 4.79 -10.09 18.67
CA CYS A 170 5.27 -9.91 17.30
C CYS A 170 6.70 -10.43 17.18
N SER A 171 7.09 -10.84 15.97
CA SER A 171 8.46 -11.25 15.68
C SER A 171 9.44 -10.07 15.76
N VAL A 172 10.72 -10.38 15.97
CA VAL A 172 11.79 -9.37 15.93
C VAL A 172 11.96 -8.82 14.52
N SER A 173 11.75 -9.65 13.50
CA SER A 173 11.79 -9.23 12.10
C SER A 173 10.72 -8.17 11.78
N GLN A 174 9.48 -8.38 12.23
CA GLN A 174 8.38 -7.42 12.07
C GLN A 174 8.65 -6.11 12.80
N TRP A 175 9.14 -6.18 14.04
CA TRP A 175 9.49 -4.99 14.81
C TRP A 175 10.56 -4.17 14.08
N ARG A 176 11.60 -4.83 13.54
CA ARG A 176 12.64 -4.16 12.73
C ARG A 176 12.10 -3.57 11.45
N SER A 177 11.17 -4.25 10.78
CA SER A 177 10.50 -3.74 9.58
C SER A 177 9.68 -2.47 9.90
N TYR A 178 8.93 -2.46 11.00
CA TYR A 178 8.26 -1.27 11.50
C TYR A 178 9.24 -0.13 11.81
N GLN A 179 10.34 -0.41 12.53
CA GLN A 179 11.35 0.61 12.85
C GLN A 179 12.02 1.19 11.59
N ALA A 180 12.28 0.35 10.58
CA ALA A 180 12.82 0.81 9.31
C ALA A 180 11.83 1.72 8.57
N ALA A 181 10.55 1.36 8.56
CA ALA A 181 9.49 2.19 7.99
C ALA A 181 9.29 3.51 8.75
N GLU A 182 9.32 3.48 10.08
CA GLU A 182 9.26 4.67 10.94
C GLU A 182 10.45 5.61 10.69
N ALA A 183 11.66 5.06 10.58
CA ALA A 183 12.86 5.83 10.26
C ALA A 183 12.78 6.45 8.86
N MET A 184 12.30 5.71 7.86
CA MET A 184 12.09 6.22 6.50
C MET A 184 11.11 7.41 6.50
N VAL A 185 9.95 7.24 7.14
CA VAL A 185 8.92 8.29 7.18
C VAL A 185 9.39 9.50 8.00
N SER A 186 10.16 9.28 9.07
CA SER A 186 10.75 10.39 9.84
C SER A 186 11.77 11.18 9.03
N SER A 187 12.64 10.49 8.28
CA SER A 187 13.60 11.14 7.36
C SER A 187 12.87 11.99 6.33
N GLU A 188 11.84 11.44 5.70
CA GLU A 188 11.02 12.14 4.70
C GLU A 188 10.37 13.40 5.29
N VAL A 189 9.82 13.31 6.51
CA VAL A 189 9.21 14.45 7.20
C VAL A 189 10.22 15.58 7.44
N ASP A 190 11.44 15.24 7.83
CA ASP A 190 12.50 16.21 8.10
C ASP A 190 13.10 16.78 6.81
N GLU A 191 13.21 15.99 5.75
CA GLU A 191 13.59 16.47 4.41
C GLU A 191 12.59 17.49 3.88
N VAL A 192 11.29 17.19 3.91
CA VAL A 192 10.23 18.12 3.48
C VAL A 192 10.27 19.42 4.30
N ARG A 193 10.58 19.36 5.60
CA ARG A 193 10.77 20.56 6.44
C ARG A 193 11.98 21.37 5.99
N ALA A 194 13.13 20.73 5.79
CA ALA A 194 14.34 21.40 5.34
C ALA A 194 14.11 22.09 3.99
N GLU A 195 13.46 21.40 3.04
CA GLU A 195 13.14 21.95 1.73
C GLU A 195 12.10 23.07 1.77
N ALA A 196 11.13 22.99 2.68
CA ALA A 196 10.18 24.07 2.89
C ALA A 196 10.90 25.34 3.36
N ASP A 197 11.85 25.22 4.29
CA ASP A 197 12.66 26.35 4.76
C ASP A 197 13.64 26.88 3.70
N GLU A 198 14.13 26.03 2.78
CA GLU A 198 14.89 26.46 1.60
C GLU A 198 14.05 27.31 0.63
N ILE A 199 12.75 27.01 0.50
CA ILE A 199 11.84 27.75 -0.40
C ILE A 199 11.39 29.06 0.24
N GLU A 200 10.96 29.00 1.51
CA GLU A 200 10.51 30.16 2.27
C GLU A 200 10.88 30.01 3.75
N PRO A 201 11.64 30.94 4.33
CA PRO A 201 12.06 30.85 5.73
C PRO A 201 10.88 30.75 6.70
N GLY A 202 10.84 29.69 7.51
CA GLY A 202 9.79 29.45 8.51
C GLY A 202 8.58 28.69 7.97
N TRP A 203 8.58 28.30 6.70
CA TRP A 203 7.48 27.53 6.12
C TRP A 203 7.44 26.08 6.62
N SER A 204 8.55 25.53 7.10
CA SER A 204 8.63 24.19 7.69
C SER A 204 7.64 23.96 8.86
N GLN A 205 7.33 25.02 9.60
CA GLN A 205 6.39 24.97 10.73
C GLN A 205 4.93 24.87 10.29
N HIS A 206 4.62 25.23 9.04
CA HIS A 206 3.25 25.39 8.56
C HIS A 206 2.88 24.42 7.44
N ILE A 207 3.85 23.95 6.66
CA ILE A 207 3.63 23.10 5.49
C ILE A 207 2.79 21.86 5.82
N TRP A 208 3.11 21.14 6.88
CA TRP A 208 2.39 19.92 7.27
C TRP A 208 0.94 20.19 7.69
N ARG A 209 0.69 21.28 8.43
CA ARG A 209 -0.67 21.69 8.81
C ARG A 209 -1.48 22.06 7.57
N GLN A 210 -0.88 22.80 6.64
CA GLN A 210 -1.51 23.17 5.37
C GLN A 210 -1.80 21.91 4.53
N ALA A 211 -0.82 21.02 4.37
CA ALA A 211 -0.97 19.76 3.64
C ALA A 211 -2.10 18.91 4.23
N MET A 212 -2.21 18.81 5.56
CA MET A 212 -3.28 18.06 6.24
C MET A 212 -4.68 18.62 5.96
N GLN A 213 -4.81 19.96 5.95
CA GLN A 213 -6.05 20.62 5.56
C GLN A 213 -6.40 20.35 4.10
N TYR A 214 -5.44 20.45 3.18
CA TYR A 214 -5.64 20.18 1.76
C TYR A 214 -5.97 18.71 1.49
N HIS A 215 -5.26 17.77 2.13
CA HIS A 215 -5.52 16.34 2.03
C HIS A 215 -6.95 16.00 2.47
N THR A 216 -7.40 16.56 3.60
CA THR A 216 -8.77 16.37 4.10
C THR A 216 -9.81 16.93 3.12
N MET A 217 -9.57 18.12 2.58
CA MET A 217 -10.46 18.75 1.61
C MET A 217 -10.54 17.95 0.30
N MET A 218 -9.39 17.48 -0.22
CA MET A 218 -9.35 16.67 -1.45
C MET A 218 -10.04 15.32 -1.26
N LYS A 219 -9.85 14.68 -0.10
CA LYS A 219 -10.54 13.44 0.24
C LYS A 219 -12.06 13.64 0.27
N GLN A 220 -12.55 14.69 0.94
CA GLN A 220 -13.98 15.02 0.96
C GLN A 220 -14.53 15.31 -0.43
N LYS A 221 -13.79 16.04 -1.27
CA LYS A 221 -14.18 16.33 -2.65
C LYS A 221 -14.27 15.05 -3.47
N HIS A 222 -13.28 14.16 -3.36
CA HIS A 222 -13.27 12.90 -4.10
C HIS A 222 -14.41 11.97 -3.65
N GLU A 223 -14.68 11.87 -2.35
CA GLU A 223 -15.82 11.13 -1.82
C GLU A 223 -17.16 11.70 -2.30
N LEU A 224 -17.29 13.03 -2.39
CA LEU A 224 -18.50 13.68 -2.91
C LEU A 224 -18.66 13.41 -4.41
N GLU A 225 -17.59 13.51 -5.18
CA GLU A 225 -17.60 13.23 -6.63
C GLU A 225 -17.92 11.76 -6.91
N GLN A 226 -17.35 10.82 -6.16
CA GLN A 226 -17.70 9.41 -6.24
C GLN A 226 -19.17 9.16 -5.91
N LYS A 227 -19.70 9.81 -4.86
CA LYS A 227 -21.14 9.73 -4.52
C LYS A 227 -22.03 10.30 -5.62
N GLN A 228 -21.65 11.44 -6.19
CA GLN A 228 -22.39 12.05 -7.31
C GLN A 228 -22.33 11.18 -8.56
N ALA A 229 -21.18 10.61 -8.89
CA ALA A 229 -21.01 9.70 -10.02
C ALA A 229 -21.83 8.42 -9.83
N ALA A 230 -21.84 7.86 -8.61
CA ALA A 230 -22.66 6.70 -8.27
C ALA A 230 -24.16 6.99 -8.37
N GLU A 231 -24.61 8.16 -7.89
CA GLU A 231 -26.00 8.59 -8.00
C GLU A 231 -26.41 8.83 -9.47
N GLN A 232 -25.54 9.45 -10.27
CA GLN A 232 -25.78 9.63 -11.70
C GLN A 232 -25.79 8.29 -12.45
N ALA A 233 -24.90 7.36 -12.11
CA ALA A 233 -24.90 6.02 -12.68
C ALA A 233 -26.16 5.23 -12.29
N ALA A 234 -26.64 5.36 -11.06
CA ALA A 234 -27.89 4.77 -10.60
C ALA A 234 -29.10 5.34 -11.36
N LYS A 235 -29.17 6.67 -11.52
CA LYS A 235 -30.21 7.33 -12.32
C LYS A 235 -30.17 6.90 -13.79
N ARG A 236 -28.97 6.77 -14.38
CA ARG A 236 -28.81 6.26 -15.76
C ARG A 236 -29.31 4.82 -15.89
N ARG A 237 -28.97 3.95 -14.94
CA ARG A 237 -29.47 2.56 -14.89
C ARG A 237 -30.98 2.49 -14.73
N GLU A 238 -31.58 3.35 -13.89
CA GLU A 238 -33.03 3.40 -13.73
C GLU A 238 -33.73 3.88 -15.01
N ILE A 239 -33.19 4.89 -15.67
CA ILE A 239 -33.72 5.37 -16.96
C ILE A 239 -33.59 4.29 -18.03
N GLU A 240 -32.45 3.61 -18.12
CA GLU A 240 -32.22 2.52 -19.06
C GLU A 240 -33.17 1.34 -18.82
N GLN A 241 -33.42 0.97 -17.56
CA GLN A 241 -34.40 -0.05 -17.21
C GLN A 241 -35.81 0.36 -17.62
N ARG A 242 -36.25 1.60 -17.34
CA ARG A 242 -37.56 2.10 -17.77
C ARG A 242 -37.71 2.14 -19.30
N VAL A 243 -36.66 2.55 -20.01
CA VAL A 243 -36.65 2.56 -21.48
C VAL A 243 -36.72 1.13 -22.04
N ASN A 244 -35.97 0.19 -21.45
CA ASN A 244 -36.00 -1.21 -21.88
C ASN A 244 -37.36 -1.87 -21.58
N GLU A 245 -37.95 -1.62 -20.41
CA GLU A 245 -39.30 -2.07 -20.08
C GLU A 245 -40.36 -1.48 -21.02
N ALA A 246 -40.24 -0.19 -21.37
CA ALA A 246 -41.13 0.45 -22.34
C ALA A 246 -40.98 -0.18 -23.73
N LYS A 247 -39.74 -0.44 -24.17
CA LYS A 247 -39.46 -1.08 -25.46
C LYS A 247 -39.99 -2.52 -25.53
N MET A 248 -39.84 -3.29 -24.44
CA MET A 248 -40.39 -4.65 -24.36
C MET A 248 -41.92 -4.66 -24.35
N LYS A 249 -42.56 -3.66 -23.73
CA LYS A 249 -44.03 -3.51 -23.80
C LYS A 249 -44.50 -3.12 -25.21
N GLN A 250 -43.76 -2.26 -25.92
CA GLN A 250 -44.07 -1.89 -27.30
C GLN A 250 -43.90 -3.06 -28.28
N MET A 251 -42.78 -3.80 -28.20
CA MET A 251 -42.58 -5.01 -28.99
C MET A 251 -43.67 -6.05 -28.71
N SER A 252 -44.07 -6.23 -27.45
CA SER A 252 -45.18 -7.12 -27.05
C SER A 252 -46.53 -6.71 -27.64
N SER A 253 -46.82 -5.41 -27.79
CA SER A 253 -48.03 -4.98 -28.50
C SER A 253 -47.94 -5.17 -30.00
N GLU A 254 -46.79 -4.83 -30.61
CA GLU A 254 -46.55 -5.00 -32.05
C GLU A 254 -46.62 -6.49 -32.46
N ASP A 255 -46.05 -7.40 -31.66
CA ASP A 255 -46.12 -8.84 -31.89
C ASP A 255 -47.55 -9.39 -31.80
N LYS A 256 -48.39 -8.82 -30.92
CA LYS A 256 -49.81 -9.19 -30.80
C LYS A 256 -50.62 -8.68 -31.99
N GLU A 257 -50.34 -7.47 -32.47
CA GLU A 257 -50.98 -6.92 -33.67
C GLU A 257 -50.59 -7.70 -34.92
N ALA A 258 -49.31 -8.03 -35.09
CA ALA A 258 -48.83 -8.86 -36.19
C ALA A 258 -49.42 -10.29 -36.16
N ALA A 259 -49.60 -10.87 -34.97
CA ALA A 259 -50.27 -12.16 -34.81
C ALA A 259 -51.77 -12.09 -35.16
N ALA A 260 -52.45 -11.02 -34.74
CA ALA A 260 -53.85 -10.79 -35.08
C ALA A 260 -54.04 -10.56 -36.59
N GLU A 261 -53.12 -9.86 -37.25
CA GLU A 261 -53.16 -9.62 -38.68
C GLU A 261 -52.93 -10.91 -39.50
N ARG A 262 -51.97 -11.75 -39.09
CA ARG A 262 -51.79 -13.08 -39.70
C ARG A 262 -53.03 -13.96 -39.53
N ALA A 263 -53.63 -13.97 -38.34
CA ALA A 263 -54.87 -14.72 -38.08
C ALA A 263 -56.05 -14.20 -38.92
N ALA A 264 -56.17 -12.89 -39.09
CA ALA A 264 -57.19 -12.27 -39.93
C ALA A 264 -56.99 -12.61 -41.42
N GLN A 265 -55.75 -12.58 -41.91
CA GLN A 265 -55.42 -12.98 -43.29
C GLN A 265 -55.72 -14.46 -43.55
N GLU A 266 -55.45 -15.34 -42.58
CA GLU A 266 -55.76 -16.77 -42.70
C GLU A 266 -57.28 -17.02 -42.75
N LEU A 267 -58.07 -16.32 -41.93
CA LEU A 267 -59.53 -16.40 -41.97
C LEU A 267 -60.11 -15.89 -43.30
N LEU A 268 -59.57 -14.80 -43.86
CA LEU A 268 -59.97 -14.31 -45.17
C LEU A 268 -59.64 -15.28 -46.29
N GLN A 269 -58.44 -15.89 -46.28
CA GLN A 269 -58.09 -16.93 -47.24
C GLN A 269 -58.97 -18.18 -47.09
N ALA A 270 -59.35 -18.55 -45.86
CA ALA A 270 -60.27 -19.65 -45.62
C ALA A 270 -61.68 -19.32 -46.14
N GLU A 271 -62.17 -18.09 -45.97
CA GLU A 271 -63.45 -17.65 -46.52
C GLU A 271 -63.44 -17.61 -48.05
N GLU A 272 -62.34 -17.19 -48.69
CA GLU A 272 -62.20 -17.25 -50.15
C GLU A 272 -62.19 -18.69 -50.66
N ARG A 273 -61.43 -19.60 -50.02
CA ARG A 273 -61.47 -21.04 -50.37
C ARG A 273 -62.85 -21.66 -50.13
N GLU A 274 -63.58 -21.24 -49.11
CA GLU A 274 -64.97 -21.66 -48.90
C GLU A 274 -65.93 -21.09 -49.95
N ARG A 275 -65.75 -19.84 -50.37
CA ARG A 275 -66.56 -19.25 -51.45
C ARG A 275 -66.25 -19.88 -52.80
N GLU A 276 -64.98 -20.18 -53.08
CA GLU A 276 -64.57 -20.89 -54.29
C GLU A 276 -65.09 -22.33 -54.28
N SER A 277 -64.97 -23.05 -53.16
CA SER A 277 -65.52 -24.41 -53.03
C SER A 277 -67.04 -24.45 -53.08
N LYS A 278 -67.76 -23.43 -52.57
CA LYS A 278 -69.21 -23.27 -52.74
C LYS A 278 -69.59 -22.91 -54.19
N LYS A 279 -68.79 -22.12 -54.90
CA LYS A 279 -68.96 -21.87 -56.35
C LYS A 279 -68.67 -23.11 -57.20
N SER A 280 -67.68 -23.92 -56.85
CA SER A 280 -67.41 -25.19 -57.53
C SER A 280 -68.44 -26.26 -57.18
N PHE A 281 -69.00 -26.24 -55.96
CA PHE A 281 -70.08 -27.14 -55.55
C PHE A 281 -71.44 -26.78 -56.18
N SER A 282 -71.68 -25.49 -56.44
CA SER A 282 -72.91 -25.00 -57.09
C SER A 282 -72.92 -25.13 -58.62
N SER A 283 -71.76 -25.32 -59.28
CA SER A 283 -71.68 -25.42 -60.76
C SER A 283 -71.40 -26.82 -61.32
N GLY A 284 -71.18 -27.83 -60.46
CA GLY A 284 -70.96 -29.22 -60.86
C GLY A 284 -72.13 -30.12 -60.44
N GLY A 285 -73.20 -30.13 -61.24
CA GLY A 285 -74.31 -31.05 -61.05
C GLY A 285 -73.90 -32.52 -61.15
N ALA A 286 -74.59 -33.34 -60.35
CA ALA A 286 -74.98 -34.74 -60.58
C ALA A 286 -74.06 -35.62 -61.44
N THR A 287 -73.67 -36.75 -60.83
CA THR A 287 -73.44 -38.10 -61.42
C THR A 287 -71.99 -38.62 -61.38
N ALA A 288 -71.83 -39.82 -60.77
CA ALA A 288 -70.68 -40.76 -60.83
C ALA A 288 -69.44 -40.39 -59.96
N MET A 289 -68.81 -41.23 -59.13
CA MET A 289 -68.75 -42.69 -58.89
C MET A 289 -68.41 -42.92 -57.39
N LYS A 290 -69.00 -43.88 -56.65
CA LYS A 290 -68.77 -45.34 -56.64
C LYS A 290 -67.37 -45.78 -56.10
N LYS A 291 -67.39 -46.25 -54.84
CA LYS A 291 -66.80 -47.54 -54.36
C LYS A 291 -65.27 -47.64 -54.15
N GLY A 292 -64.90 -47.94 -52.90
CA GLY A 292 -63.56 -48.33 -52.41
C GLY A 292 -63.13 -47.36 -51.31
N PHE A 293 -63.03 -47.71 -50.04
CA PHE A 293 -62.04 -48.64 -49.52
C PHE A 293 -62.34 -48.86 -48.02
N LEU A 294 -63.13 -49.88 -47.71
CA LEU A 294 -63.17 -50.50 -46.39
C LEU A 294 -62.14 -51.63 -46.39
N ASP A 295 -61.37 -51.71 -45.30
CA ASP A 295 -60.45 -52.79 -44.88
C ASP A 295 -58.94 -52.57 -45.10
N SER A 296 -58.27 -52.14 -44.03
CA SER A 296 -57.04 -52.81 -43.58
C SER A 296 -56.89 -52.74 -42.06
N LYS A 297 -57.37 -53.81 -41.42
CA LYS A 297 -56.97 -54.36 -40.13
C LYS A 297 -55.52 -54.05 -39.66
N LYS A 298 -55.43 -53.84 -38.34
CA LYS A 298 -54.50 -54.45 -37.34
C LYS A 298 -53.08 -53.88 -37.09
N LYS A 299 -52.85 -53.73 -35.77
CA LYS A 299 -51.63 -54.03 -34.96
C LYS A 299 -50.48 -53.02 -35.10
N LYS A 300 -49.73 -52.62 -34.06
CA LYS A 300 -49.32 -53.13 -32.73
C LYS A 300 -49.31 -51.93 -31.75
N LYS A 301 -49.70 -52.08 -30.48
CA LYS A 301 -48.87 -52.52 -29.34
C LYS A 301 -47.68 -51.61 -29.09
#